data_AF-A0A969J4Z4-F1
#
_entry.id   AF-A0A969J4Z4-F1
#
_cell.length_a   1.000
_cell.length_b   1.000
_cell.length_c   1.000
_cell.angle_alpha   90.00
_cell.angle_beta   90.00
_cell.angle_gamma   90.00
#
_symmetry.space_group_name_H-M   'P 1'
#
loop_
_entity.id
_entity.type
_entity.pdbx_description
1 polymer ?
#
loop_
_entity_poly.entity_id
_entity_poly.type
_entity_poly.pdbx_seq_one_letter_code
_entity_poly.pdbx_strand_id
1 'polypeptide(L)' 'MSMTTVTQMKCACSDCLCIVNLSDAVMKDEKAYCGEACANGHPQGSGCGHTGCGCHS' A
#
# COMPACT_ATOMS: atom_id res chain seq x y z
N MET A 1 -22.53 -18.97 -9.06
CA MET A 1 -21.73 -17.74 -9.25
C MET A 1 -20.30 -18.08 -8.90
N SER A 2 -19.35 -17.97 -9.84
CA SER A 2 -17.93 -18.25 -9.54
C SER A 2 -17.38 -17.12 -8.66
N MET A 3 -16.82 -17.46 -7.50
CA MET A 3 -16.18 -16.51 -6.61
C MET A 3 -14.80 -16.15 -7.19
N THR A 4 -14.61 -14.90 -7.55
CA THR A 4 -13.29 -14.37 -7.90
C THR A 4 -12.68 -13.77 -6.64
N THR A 5 -11.60 -14.38 -6.16
CA THR A 5 -10.88 -13.89 -4.97
C THR A 5 -9.85 -12.87 -5.40
N VAL A 6 -9.95 -11.63 -4.91
CA VAL A 6 -8.90 -10.63 -5.08
C VAL A 6 -7.80 -10.93 -4.07
N THR A 7 -6.58 -11.14 -4.55
CA THR A 7 -5.40 -11.44 -3.71
C THR A 7 -4.39 -10.31 -3.69
N GLN A 8 -4.49 -9.39 -4.64
CA GLN A 8 -3.60 -8.24 -4.77
C GLN A 8 -4.41 -6.96 -5.03
N MET A 9 -3.92 -5.85 -4.50
CA MET A 9 -4.51 -4.54 -4.75
C MET A 9 -3.45 -3.44 -4.74
N LYS A 10 -3.79 -2.29 -5.30
CA LYS A 10 -2.97 -1.09 -5.21
C LYS A 10 -2.90 -0.62 -3.75
N CYS A 11 -1.71 -0.21 -3.31
CA CYS A 11 -1.51 0.48 -2.04
C CYS A 11 -2.47 1.68 -1.93
N ALA A 12 -3.13 1.84 -0.79
CA ALA A 12 -4.14 2.88 -0.61
C ALA A 12 -3.58 4.31 -0.44
N CYS A 13 -2.26 4.48 -0.37
CA CYS A 13 -1.64 5.81 -0.46
C CYS A 13 -1.82 6.35 -1.89
N SER A 14 -2.38 7.56 -2.02
CA SER A 14 -2.78 8.17 -3.29
C SER A 14 -1.66 8.19 -4.33
N ASP A 15 -0.45 8.59 -3.91
CA ASP A 15 0.73 8.72 -4.77
C ASP A 15 1.56 7.43 -4.86
N CYS A 16 1.17 6.38 -4.13
CA CYS A 16 1.91 5.12 -4.13
C CYS A 16 1.55 4.25 -5.34
N LEU A 17 2.58 3.73 -6.00
CA LEU A 17 2.46 2.88 -7.19
C LEU A 17 2.59 1.39 -6.86
N CYS A 18 2.78 1.03 -5.60
CA CYS A 18 2.98 -0.34 -5.17
C CYS A 18 1.69 -1.16 -5.32
N ILE A 19 1.82 -2.36 -5.88
CA ILE A 19 0.82 -3.43 -5.77
C ILE A 19 1.23 -4.32 -4.60
N VAL A 20 0.28 -4.62 -3.71
CA VAL A 20 0.50 -5.40 -2.50
C VAL A 20 -0.31 -6.68 -2.53
N ASN A 21 0.23 -7.75 -1.96
CA ASN A 21 -0.57 -8.94 -1.65
C ASN A 21 -1.39 -8.65 -0.38
N LEU A 22 -2.68 -8.93 -0.41
CA LEU A 22 -3.56 -8.74 0.74
C LEU A 22 -3.17 -9.58 1.96
N SER A 23 -2.44 -10.68 1.75
CA SER A 23 -1.95 -11.56 2.81
C SER A 23 -0.77 -10.94 3.60
N ASP A 24 -0.02 -10.04 2.97
CA ASP A 24 1.21 -9.45 3.52
C ASP A 24 1.10 -7.92 3.71
N ALA A 25 0.02 -7.31 3.24
CA ALA A 25 -0.18 -5.88 3.32
C ALA A 25 -0.44 -5.41 4.75
N VAL A 26 0.01 -4.19 5.05
CA VAL A 26 -0.41 -3.51 6.28
C VAL A 26 -1.85 -3.08 6.12
N MET A 27 -2.76 -3.64 6.92
CA MET A 27 -4.19 -3.30 6.90
C MET A 27 -4.50 -2.24 7.94
N LYS A 28 -5.09 -1.11 7.53
CA LYS A 28 -5.50 -0.03 8.42
C LYS A 28 -6.73 0.68 7.85
N ASP A 29 -7.74 0.93 8.67
CA ASP A 29 -9.00 1.57 8.23
C ASP A 29 -9.59 0.89 6.97
N GLU A 30 -9.59 -0.46 6.96
CA GLU A 30 -10.07 -1.32 5.85
C GLU A 30 -9.31 -1.13 4.52
N LYS A 31 -8.13 -0.51 4.57
CA LYS A 31 -7.27 -0.25 3.42
C LYS A 31 -5.96 -1.02 3.53
N ALA A 32 -5.48 -1.50 2.41
CA ALA A 32 -4.21 -2.19 2.29
C ALA A 32 -3.08 -1.23 1.89
N TYR A 33 -1.96 -1.29 2.59
CA TYR A 33 -0.79 -0.45 2.35
C TYR A 33 0.47 -1.30 2.16
N CYS A 34 1.44 -0.78 1.40
CA CYS A 34 2.71 -1.47 1.15
C CYS A 34 3.69 -1.43 2.32
N GLY A 35 3.37 -0.67 3.37
CA GLY A 35 4.18 -0.55 4.57
C GLY A 35 3.62 0.50 5.53
N GLU A 36 4.23 0.60 6.72
CA GLU A 36 3.79 1.49 7.79
C GLU A 36 3.87 2.97 7.42
N ALA A 37 4.85 3.38 6.61
CA ALA A 37 4.97 4.75 6.14
C ALA A 37 3.71 5.21 5.40
N CYS A 38 3.23 4.42 4.44
CA CYS A 38 2.00 4.71 3.70
C CYS A 38 0.76 4.63 4.59
N ALA A 39 0.68 3.64 5.50
CA ALA A 39 -0.46 3.49 6.41
C ALA A 39 -0.56 4.66 7.42
N ASN A 40 0.55 5.31 7.74
CA ASN A 40 0.60 6.45 8.66
C ASN A 40 0.73 7.80 7.97
N GLY A 41 0.64 7.85 6.63
CA GLY A 41 0.66 9.10 5.88
C GLY A 41 2.01 9.80 5.85
N HIS A 42 3.12 9.04 5.83
CA HIS A 42 4.48 9.56 5.71
C HIS A 42 4.87 10.60 6.78
N PRO A 43 4.78 10.29 8.09
CA PRO A 43 4.98 11.27 9.16
C PRO A 43 6.40 11.86 9.20
N GLN A 44 7.38 11.18 8.60
CA GLN A 44 8.77 11.65 8.50
C GLN A 44 9.09 12.28 7.14
N GLY A 45 8.12 12.41 6.24
CA GLY A 45 8.32 12.92 4.88
C GLY A 45 9.12 11.99 3.97
N SER A 46 9.43 10.76 4.42
CA SER A 46 10.09 9.74 3.62
C SER A 46 9.05 8.88 2.92
N GLY A 47 9.28 8.58 1.64
CA GLY A 47 8.43 7.66 0.87
C GLY A 47 8.45 6.22 1.37
N CYS A 48 7.78 5.32 0.64
CA CYS A 48 7.61 3.93 1.07
C CYS A 48 8.88 3.06 0.97
N GLY A 49 9.99 3.60 0.44
CA GLY A 49 11.27 2.89 0.34
C GLY A 49 11.35 1.81 -0.74
N HIS A 50 10.28 1.60 -1.53
CA HIS A 50 10.29 0.64 -2.63
C HIS A 50 10.89 1.26 -3.89
N THR A 51 11.79 0.51 -4.54
CA THR A 51 12.40 0.93 -5.79
C THR A 51 11.34 1.24 -6.84
N GLY A 52 11.44 2.44 -7.45
CA GLY A 52 10.50 2.90 -8.47
C GLY A 52 9.20 3.51 -7.94
N CYS A 53 9.02 3.61 -6.61
CA CYS A 53 7.88 4.29 -6.00
C CYS A 53 8.34 5.58 -5.28
N GLY A 54 8.04 6.74 -5.87
CA GLY A 54 8.34 8.06 -5.31
C GLY A 54 7.19 8.69 -4.53
N CYS A 55 6.39 7.88 -3.81
CA CYS A 55 5.29 8.45 -3.02
C CYS A 55 5.83 9.29 -1.88
N HIS A 56 5.45 10.57 -1.83
CA HIS A 56 5.78 11.48 -0.73
C HIS A 56 7.28 11.49 -0.36
N SER A 57 8.16 11.46 -1.37
CA SER A 57 9.63 11.52 -1.27
C SER A 57 10.21 12.80 -1.86
#